data_AF-A0A1V9YKJ6-F1
#
_entry.id   AF-A0A1V9YKJ6-F1
#
_cell.length_a   1.000
_cell.length_b   1.000
_cell.length_c   1.000
_cell.angle_alpha   90.00
_cell.angle_beta   90.00
_cell.angle_gamma   90.00
#
_symmetry.space_group_name_H-M   'P 1'
#
loop_
_entity.id
_entity.type
_entity.pdbx_description
1 polymer ?
#
loop_
_entity_poly.entity_id
_entity_poly.type
_entity_poly.pdbx_seq_one_letter_code
_entity_poly.pdbx_strand_id
1 'polypeptide(L)'
;MYLRVKRRNQTFFVLTEPHETFLKIKETIAGIIGVAGPGQVQLWHPNKKELLDVATVADQELENDAVIYLCLKKENSEQWEEIQVAKLEVDHESNNNRTPVE
;
A
#
# COMPACT_ATOMS: atom_id res chain seq x y z
N MET A 1 10.33 2.21 11.33
CA MET A 1 9.24 1.25 11.07
C MET A 1 9.23 0.90 9.59
N TYR A 2 8.34 0.02 9.14
CA TYR A 2 8.13 -0.21 7.71
C TYR A 2 6.65 -0.20 7.37
N LEU A 3 6.34 0.22 6.14
CA LEU A 3 5.00 0.22 5.56
C LEU A 3 4.92 -0.81 4.44
N ARG A 4 3.76 -1.46 4.33
CA ARG A 4 3.43 -2.35 3.22
C ARG A 4 2.61 -1.59 2.20
N VAL A 5 3.26 -1.20 1.11
CA VAL A 5 2.60 -0.48 0.02
C VAL A 5 2.12 -1.48 -1.02
N LYS A 6 0.80 -1.60 -1.18
CA LYS A 6 0.20 -2.60 -2.06
C LYS A 6 -0.33 -1.97 -3.35
N ARG A 7 -0.06 -2.63 -4.48
CA ARG A 7 -0.61 -2.31 -5.80
C ARG A 7 -0.81 -3.60 -6.60
N ARG A 8 -2.05 -3.87 -7.01
CA ARG A 8 -2.47 -5.11 -7.68
C ARG A 8 -1.98 -6.33 -6.87
N ASN A 9 -1.11 -7.15 -7.45
CA ASN A 9 -0.48 -8.30 -6.79
C ASN A 9 0.92 -8.02 -6.24
N GLN A 10 1.35 -6.76 -6.20
CA GLN A 10 2.67 -6.34 -5.70
C GLN A 10 2.56 -5.74 -4.30
N THR A 11 3.54 -6.06 -3.45
CA THR A 11 3.71 -5.45 -2.13
C THR A 11 5.14 -4.94 -2.01
N PHE A 12 5.29 -3.64 -1.76
CA PHE A 12 6.57 -2.99 -1.52
C PHE A 12 6.73 -2.75 -0.02
N PHE A 13 7.87 -3.14 0.53
CA PHE A 13 8.21 -2.88 1.93
C PHE A 13 9.08 -1.63 1.98
N VAL A 14 8.50 -0.52 2.45
CA VAL A 14 9.20 0.77 2.51
C VAL A 14 9.57 1.06 3.95
N LEU A 15 10.87 1.15 4.22
CA LEU A 15 11.36 1.62 5.51
C LEU A 15 11.04 3.12 5.65
N THR A 16 10.50 3.49 6.80
CA THR A 16 10.13 4.88 7.07
C THR A 16 10.17 5.21 8.56
N GLU A 17 10.21 6.49 8.87
CA GLU A 17 10.18 7.04 10.22
C GLU A 17 8.87 7.81 10.44
N PRO A 18 8.39 7.96 11.69
CA PRO A 18 7.13 8.65 11.97
C PRO A 18 7.10 10.11 11.48
N HIS A 19 8.25 10.77 11.40
CA HIS A 19 8.39 12.15 10.95
C HIS A 19 8.57 12.30 9.43
N GLU A 20 8.76 11.18 8.71
CA GLU A 20 8.92 11.21 7.25
C GLU A 20 7.60 11.56 6.59
N THR A 21 7.67 12.33 5.52
CA THR A 21 6.52 12.74 4.73
C THR A 21 6.16 11.70 3.66
N PHE A 22 4.90 11.68 3.23
CA PHE A 22 4.50 10.81 2.12
C PHE A 22 5.18 11.17 0.81
N LEU A 23 5.61 12.43 0.63
CA LEU A 23 6.44 12.81 -0.51
C LEU A 23 7.70 11.94 -0.62
N LYS A 24 8.40 11.73 0.51
CA LYS A 24 9.64 10.95 0.56
C LYS A 24 9.41 9.46 0.28
N ILE A 25 8.29 8.94 0.79
CA ILE A 25 7.82 7.58 0.49
C ILE A 25 7.50 7.45 -1.01
N LYS A 26 6.82 8.43 -1.61
CA LYS A 26 6.51 8.46 -3.05
C LYS A 26 7.77 8.51 -3.90
N GLU A 27 8.78 9.29 -3.54
CA GLU A 27 10.08 9.32 -4.23
C GLU A 27 10.76 7.94 -4.21
N THR A 28 10.75 7.29 -3.05
CA THR A 28 11.32 5.95 -2.88
C THR A 28 10.61 4.94 -3.77
N ILE A 29 9.27 4.93 -3.75
CA ILE A 29 8.46 4.06 -4.61
C ILE A 29 8.66 4.38 -6.09
N ALA A 30 8.73 5.67 -6.45
CA ALA A 30 8.95 6.10 -7.82
C ALA A 30 10.29 5.54 -8.37
N GLY A 31 11.34 5.58 -7.55
CA GLY A 31 12.63 4.99 -7.87
C GLY A 31 12.59 3.45 -7.98
N ILE A 32 11.82 2.78 -7.12
CA ILE A 32 11.64 1.32 -7.16
C ILE A 32 10.89 0.87 -8.43
N ILE A 33 9.85 1.60 -8.82
CA ILE A 33 9.00 1.24 -9.96
C ILE A 33 9.58 1.75 -11.29
N GLY A 34 10.45 2.77 -11.25
CA GLY A 34 11.05 3.37 -12.43
C GLY A 34 10.12 4.36 -13.15
N VAL A 35 9.27 5.08 -12.43
CA VAL A 35 8.45 6.17 -12.99
C VAL A 35 9.17 7.51 -12.91
N ALA A 36 8.73 8.47 -13.73
CA ALA A 36 9.40 9.78 -13.91
C ALA A 36 9.56 10.61 -12.61
N GLY A 37 8.78 10.33 -11.56
CA GLY A 37 8.92 10.99 -10.27
C GLY A 37 7.74 10.75 -9.33
N PRO A 38 7.76 11.34 -8.11
CA PRO A 38 6.71 11.18 -7.12
C PRO A 38 5.34 11.69 -7.59
N GLY A 39 5.29 12.62 -8.56
CA GLY A 39 4.04 13.09 -9.17
C GLY A 39 3.30 12.05 -10.03
N GLN A 40 3.90 10.89 -10.28
CA GLN A 40 3.25 9.74 -10.93
C GLN A 40 2.74 8.71 -9.92
N VAL A 41 2.91 8.97 -8.61
CA VAL A 41 2.66 8.04 -7.52
C VAL A 41 1.63 8.67 -6.58
N GLN A 42 0.47 8.04 -6.43
CA GLN A 42 -0.54 8.44 -5.45
C GLN A 42 -0.67 7.36 -4.38
N LEU A 43 -0.66 7.79 -3.11
CA LEU A 43 -0.77 6.91 -1.96
C LEU A 43 -2.13 7.11 -1.30
N TRP A 44 -2.70 6.01 -0.83
CA TRP A 44 -4.01 5.98 -0.22
C TRP A 44 -3.99 5.21 1.09
N HIS A 45 -4.68 5.74 2.09
CA HIS A 45 -4.98 5.04 3.32
C HIS A 45 -5.88 3.83 3.01
N PRO A 46 -5.88 2.76 3.83
CA PRO A 46 -6.79 1.63 3.70
C PRO A 46 -8.28 2.04 3.73
N ASN A 47 -8.57 3.20 4.32
CA ASN A 47 -9.90 3.83 4.37
C ASN A 47 -10.24 4.61 3.07
N LYS A 48 -9.47 4.44 1.99
CA LYS A 48 -9.60 5.16 0.71
C LYS A 48 -9.48 6.69 0.83
N LYS A 49 -8.81 7.16 1.88
CA LYS A 49 -8.41 8.57 2.02
C LYS A 49 -7.08 8.80 1.32
N GLU A 50 -6.94 9.91 0.62
CA GLU A 50 -5.67 10.28 0.00
C GLU A 50 -4.62 10.63 1.07
N LEU A 51 -3.39 10.14 0.89
CA LEU A 51 -2.25 10.49 1.75
C LEU A 51 -1.50 11.66 1.10
N LEU A 52 -1.66 12.84 1.70
CA LEU A 52 -1.10 14.09 1.18
C LEU A 52 0.42 14.11 1.30
N ASP A 53 1.10 14.71 0.32
CA ASP A 53 2.57 14.80 0.27
C ASP A 53 3.18 15.47 1.50
N VAL A 54 2.45 16.43 2.08
CA VAL A 54 2.87 17.20 3.25
C VAL A 54 2.65 16.46 4.57
N ALA A 55 1.74 15.48 4.58
CA ALA A 55 1.43 14.71 5.77
C ALA A 55 2.57 13.75 6.08
N THR A 56 2.76 13.48 7.36
CA THR A 56 3.76 12.52 7.84
C THR A 56 3.12 11.18 8.16
N VAL A 57 3.94 10.14 8.30
CA VAL A 57 3.45 8.82 8.69
C VAL A 57 2.74 8.86 10.06
N ALA A 58 3.23 9.69 10.99
CA ALA A 58 2.60 9.90 12.29
C ALA A 58 1.27 10.67 12.22
N ASP A 59 1.14 11.64 11.31
CA ASP A 59 -0.11 12.42 11.12
C ASP A 59 -1.28 11.52 10.71
N GLN A 60 -0.99 10.43 10.00
CA GLN A 60 -1.97 9.45 9.56
C GLN A 60 -2.11 8.26 10.52
N GLU A 61 -1.50 8.35 11.71
CA GLU A 61 -1.55 7.33 12.76
C GLU A 61 -1.16 5.92 12.26
N LEU A 62 -0.24 5.85 11.29
CA LEU A 62 0.19 4.59 10.70
C LEU A 62 1.17 3.87 11.63
N GLU A 63 0.83 2.64 11.99
CA GLU A 63 1.67 1.77 12.80
C GLU A 63 2.72 1.02 11.98
N ASN A 64 3.67 0.36 12.65
CA ASN A 64 4.60 -0.53 11.99
C ASN A 64 3.85 -1.67 11.30
N ASP A 65 4.26 -2.04 10.08
CA ASP A 65 3.59 -3.02 9.22
C ASP A 65 2.23 -2.55 8.68
N ALA A 66 1.86 -1.27 8.85
CA ALA A 66 0.63 -0.74 8.28
C ALA A 66 0.59 -0.89 6.75
N VAL A 67 -0.61 -1.18 6.24
CA VAL A 67 -0.86 -1.36 4.81
C VAL A 67 -1.40 -0.07 4.24
N ILE A 68 -0.77 0.43 3.18
CA ILE A 68 -1.28 1.53 2.36
C ILE A 68 -1.39 1.08 0.91
N TYR A 69 -2.19 1.79 0.13
CA TYR A 69 -2.39 1.47 -1.28
C TYR A 69 -1.68 2.46 -2.19
N LEU A 70 -1.27 1.96 -3.34
CA LEU A 70 -0.57 2.73 -4.36
C LEU A 70 -1.35 2.69 -5.67
N CYS A 71 -1.56 3.87 -6.25
CA CYS A 71 -2.03 4.05 -7.61
C CYS A 71 -0.98 4.83 -8.41
N LEU A 72 -0.72 4.41 -9.65
CA LEU A 72 0.07 5.22 -10.57
C LEU A 72 -0.83 6.10 -11.43
N LYS A 73 -0.26 7.18 -11.95
CA LYS A 73 -0.90 7.97 -13.00
C LYS A 73 -0.92 7.17 -14.30
N LYS A 74 -2.02 7.20 -15.04
CA LYS A 74 -2.11 6.53 -16.34
C LYS A 74 -1.23 7.25 -17.36
N GLU A 75 -0.59 6.47 -18.23
CA GLU A 75 0.25 7.02 -19.29
C GLU A 75 -0.56 7.94 -20.21
N ASN A 76 -0.04 9.12 -20.53
CA ASN A 76 -0.70 10.13 -21.37
C ASN A 76 -2.08 10.58 -20.85
N SER A 77 -2.34 10.50 -19.55
CA SER A 77 -3.62 10.90 -18.96
C SER A 77 -3.46 11.57 -17.60
N GLU A 78 -4.40 12.44 -17.24
CA GLU A 78 -4.48 13.04 -15.91
C GLU A 78 -5.20 12.14 -14.89
N GLN A 79 -5.67 10.99 -15.35
CA GLN A 79 -6.40 10.02 -14.55
C GLN A 79 -5.46 9.09 -13.80
N TRP A 80 -5.83 8.77 -12.56
CA TRP A 80 -5.17 7.76 -11.75
C TRP A 80 -5.67 6.36 -12.06
N GLU A 81 -4.84 5.35 -11.80
CA GLU A 81 -5.30 3.97 -11.70
C GLU A 81 -6.28 3.81 -10.54
N GLU A 82 -7.21 2.87 -10.68
CA GLU A 82 -8.10 2.48 -9.57
C GLU A 82 -7.30 1.72 -8.50
N ILE A 83 -7.70 1.89 -7.24
CA ILE A 83 -7.14 1.12 -6.13
C ILE A 83 -7.53 -0.35 -6.33
N GLN A 84 -6.62 -1.11 -6.92
CA GLN A 84 -6.74 -2.56 -7.08
C GLN A 84 -5.72 -3.19 -6.16
N VAL A 85 -6.18 -3.96 -5.19
CA VAL A 85 -5.32 -4.77 -4.33
C VAL A 85 -5.84 -6.20 -4.32
N ALA A 86 -4.99 -7.14 -4.69
CA ALA A 86 -5.28 -8.55 -4.55
C ALA A 86 -5.52 -8.84 -3.07
N LYS A 87 -6.74 -9.24 -2.73
CA LYS A 87 -7.03 -9.84 -1.44
C LYS A 87 -6.32 -11.19 -1.47
N LEU A 88 -5.25 -11.33 -0.71
CA LEU A 88 -4.68 -12.65 -0.44
C LEU A 88 -5.78 -13.43 0.26
N GLU A 89 -6.37 -14.40 -0.43
CA GLU A 89 -7.24 -15.39 0.20
C GLU A 89 -6.37 -16.16 1.17
N VAL A 90 -6.55 -15.89 2.46
CA VAL A 90 -6.03 -16.76 3.51
C VAL A 90 -6.91 -18.00 3.44
N ASP A 91 -6.40 -19.05 2.82
CA ASP A 91 -7.04 -20.36 2.80
C ASP A 91 -7.08 -20.87 4.24
N HIS A 92 -8.18 -20.59 4.93
CA HIS A 92 -8.52 -21.24 6.19
C HIS A 92 -9.12 -22.61 5.82
N GLU A 93 -8.29 -23.59 5.48
CA GLU A 93 -8.68 -25.00 5.50
C GLU A 93 -8.95 -25.41 6.95
N SER A 94 -10.16 -25.09 7.42
CA SER A 94 -10.73 -25.67 8.63
C SER A 94 -11.21 -27.07 8.30
N ASN A 95 -10.30 -28.03 8.17
CA ASN A 95 -10.67 -29.44 8.07
C ASN A 95 -10.40 -30.16 9.40
N ASN A 96 -11.38 -30.11 10.30
CA ASN A 96 -11.43 -31.02 11.45
C ASN A 96 -12.80 -31.72 11.51
N ASN A 97 -13.14 -32.45 10.45
CA ASN A 97 -14.19 -33.47 10.52
C ASN A 97 -13.61 -34.73 11.19
N ARG A 98 -13.69 -34.79 12.53
CA ARG A 98 -13.70 -36.06 13.26
C ARG A 98 -15.16 -36.47 13.50
N THR A 99 -15.70 -37.33 12.65
CA THR A 99 -16.87 -38.15 13.03
C THR A 99 -16.38 -39.30 13.90
N PRO A 100 -16.87 -39.47 15.14
CA PRO A 100 -16.72 -40.72 15.85
C PRO A 100 -17.52 -41.79 15.12
N VAL A 101 -16.89 -42.93 14.82
CA VAL A 101 -17.60 -44.15 14.45
C VAL A 101 -18.06 -44.82 15.74
N GLU A 102 -19.37 -44.96 15.92
CA GLU A 102 -20.00 -45.90 16.85
C GLU A 102 -20.86 -46.88 16.05
#